data_AF-A0A183CPW3-F1
#
_entry.id   AF-A0A183CPW3-F1
#
_cell.length_a   1.000
_cell.length_b   1.000
_cell.length_c   1.000
_cell.angle_alpha   90.00
_cell.angle_beta   90.00
_cell.angle_gamma   90.00
#
_symmetry.space_group_name_H-M   'P 1'
#
loop_
_entity.id
_entity.type
_entity.pdbx_description
1 polymer ?
#
loop_
_entity_poly.entity_id
_entity_poly.type
_entity_poly.pdbx_seq_one_letter_code
_entity_poly.pdbx_strand_id
1 'polypeptide(L)'
;MLACCFHGQTFTSTASASSTGTGINFEGQQQRLYPSGLGRLSHLFVYPIKSCAAMAKKSWPLCPTFGSLLFDRHWMIVSCGGDSVTQKRCSALCSIVPEENECLEN
;
A
#
# COMPACT_ATOMS: atom_id res chain seq x y z
N MET A 1 2.12 -7.66 -6.42
CA MET A 1 3.28 -6.77 -6.56
C MET A 1 3.32 -6.34 -8.01
N LEU A 2 2.97 -5.10 -8.31
CA LEU A 2 2.95 -4.55 -9.68
C LEU A 2 4.30 -3.91 -10.01
N ALA A 3 4.79 -4.11 -11.23
CA ALA A 3 6.00 -3.46 -11.72
C ALA A 3 5.61 -2.16 -12.43
N CYS A 4 6.27 -1.05 -12.11
CA CYS A 4 6.12 0.20 -12.85
C CYS A 4 7.33 0.39 -13.76
N CYS A 5 7.10 0.36 -15.08
CA CYS A 5 8.08 0.75 -16.09
C CYS A 5 7.85 2.22 -16.45
N PHE A 6 8.85 3.08 -16.27
CA PHE A 6 8.78 4.48 -16.68
C PHE A 6 8.90 4.61 -18.20
N HIS A 7 7.80 4.41 -18.93
CA HIS A 7 7.63 4.86 -20.32
C HIS A 7 6.15 5.22 -20.56
N GLY A 8 5.78 6.48 -20.32
CA GLY A 8 4.81 7.26 -21.09
C GLY A 8 3.40 6.71 -21.41
N GLN A 9 2.88 5.64 -20.79
CA GLN A 9 1.53 5.17 -21.07
C GLN A 9 0.72 4.91 -19.80
N THR A 10 -0.36 5.68 -19.66
CA THR A 10 -1.40 5.53 -18.64
C THR A 10 -2.22 4.26 -18.94
N PHE A 11 -2.26 3.31 -18.02
CA PHE A 11 -3.20 2.19 -18.08
C PHE A 11 -4.24 2.36 -16.97
N THR A 12 -5.48 2.62 -17.36
CA THR A 12 -6.66 2.41 -16.52
C THR A 12 -7.05 0.93 -16.60
N SER A 13 -7.36 0.31 -15.47
CA SER A 13 -8.04 -0.98 -15.47
C SER A 13 -9.21 -0.95 -14.50
N THR A 14 -10.41 -1.12 -15.06
CA THR A 14 -11.67 -1.28 -14.34
C THR A 14 -11.74 -2.72 -13.84
N ALA A 15 -11.74 -2.91 -12.52
CA ALA A 15 -12.11 -4.19 -11.93
C ALA A 15 -13.63 -4.20 -11.68
N SER A 16 -14.37 -5.01 -12.44
CA SER A 16 -15.73 -5.40 -12.08
C SER A 16 -15.68 -6.76 -11.40
N ALA A 17 -16.21 -6.83 -10.18
CA ALA A 17 -16.47 -8.08 -9.47
C ALA A 17 -17.93 -8.11 -9.07
N SER A 18 -18.73 -8.92 -9.79
CA SER A 18 -20.05 -9.33 -9.35
C SER A 18 -19.90 -10.60 -8.51
N SER A 19 -20.26 -10.52 -7.22
CA SER A 19 -20.42 -11.71 -6.39
C SER A 19 -21.70 -11.59 -5.58
N THR A 20 -22.74 -12.25 -6.09
CA THR A 20 -23.94 -12.62 -5.33
C THR A 20 -23.52 -13.69 -4.32
N GLY A 21 -23.60 -13.39 -3.02
CA GLY A 21 -23.19 -14.32 -1.96
C GLY A 21 -23.76 -13.88 -0.62
N THR A 22 -24.70 -14.69 -0.13
CA THR A 22 -25.53 -14.53 1.07
C THR A 22 -24.75 -14.28 2.36
N GLY A 23 -25.39 -13.51 3.25
CA GLY A 23 -24.81 -12.95 4.46
C GLY A 23 -24.23 -13.96 5.46
N ILE A 24 -23.11 -13.55 6.05
CA ILE A 24 -22.63 -14.03 7.34
C ILE A 24 -22.94 -12.94 8.37
N ASN A 25 -23.96 -13.14 9.20
CA ASN A 25 -24.12 -12.38 10.42
C ASN A 25 -22.98 -12.78 11.36
N PHE A 26 -21.95 -11.94 11.45
CA PHE A 26 -20.87 -12.10 12.42
C PHE A 26 -21.20 -11.28 13.67
N GLU A 27 -22.31 -11.60 14.34
CA GLU A 27 -22.49 -11.26 15.76
C GLU A 27 -21.70 -12.28 16.60
N GLY A 28 -20.38 -12.23 16.45
CA GLY A 28 -19.41 -13.08 17.15
C GLY A 28 -18.49 -12.18 17.96
N GLN A 29 -18.77 -12.12 19.25
CA GLN A 29 -18.02 -11.42 20.29
C GLN A 29 -16.49 -11.61 20.15
N GLN A 30 -15.79 -10.58 19.68
CA GLN A 30 -14.35 -10.41 19.94
C GLN A 30 -14.10 -8.99 20.46
N GLN A 31 -14.80 -8.61 21.53
CA GLN A 31 -14.22 -7.67 22.48
C GLN A 31 -13.08 -8.39 23.20
N ARG A 32 -11.93 -8.49 22.52
CA ARG A 32 -10.70 -8.85 23.20
C ARG A 32 -10.45 -7.71 24.19
N LEU A 33 -10.50 -8.01 25.49
CA LEU A 33 -10.23 -7.08 26.58
C LEU A 33 -8.78 -6.62 26.49
N TYR A 34 -8.51 -5.63 25.66
CA TYR A 34 -7.30 -4.82 25.76
C TYR A 34 -7.60 -3.77 26.82
N PRO A 35 -6.93 -3.76 27.99
CA PRO A 35 -7.04 -2.61 28.87
C PRO A 35 -6.73 -1.35 28.06
N SER A 36 -7.60 -0.35 28.21
CA SER A 36 -7.55 0.93 27.52
C SER A 36 -6.17 1.54 27.73
N GLY A 37 -5.26 1.35 26.78
CA GLY A 37 -3.87 1.84 26.91
C GLY A 37 -2.74 0.84 26.70
N LEU A 38 -2.93 -0.26 25.95
CA LEU A 38 -1.85 -1.22 25.66
C LEU A 38 -0.66 -0.68 24.84
N GLY A 39 -0.71 0.59 24.43
CA GLY A 39 0.30 1.24 23.61
C GLY A 39 -0.37 2.19 22.62
N ARG A 40 0.33 3.27 22.28
CA ARG A 40 -0.12 4.24 21.28
C ARG A 40 0.85 4.23 20.12
N LEU A 41 0.32 4.16 18.91
CA LEU A 41 1.10 4.33 17.69
C LEU A 41 1.72 5.73 17.68
N SER A 42 3.05 5.82 17.69
CA SER A 42 3.78 7.09 17.66
C SER A 42 3.96 7.62 16.24
N HIS A 43 4.31 6.72 15.31
CA HIS A 43 4.56 7.05 13.91
C HIS A 43 4.07 5.94 12.99
N LEU A 44 3.57 6.32 11.83
CA LEU A 44 3.18 5.43 10.75
C LEU A 44 3.97 5.75 9.49
N PHE A 45 4.58 4.73 8.91
CA PHE A 45 5.40 4.83 7.72
C PHE A 45 4.92 3.82 6.68
N VAL A 46 4.69 4.28 5.45
CA VAL A 46 4.22 3.46 4.33
C VAL A 46 5.27 3.42 3.25
N TYR A 47 5.49 2.24 2.66
CA TYR A 47 6.50 2.00 1.62
C TYR A 47 5.83 1.49 0.35
N PRO A 48 5.08 2.34 -0.38
CA PRO A 48 4.29 1.87 -1.52
C PRO A 48 5.18 1.26 -2.61
N ILE A 49 6.39 1.79 -2.80
CA ILE A 49 7.39 1.31 -3.76
C ILE A 49 8.54 0.64 -3.01
N LYS A 50 8.82 -0.63 -3.32
CA LYS A 50 9.91 -1.39 -2.72
C LYS A 50 11.27 -0.74 -2.98
N SER A 51 12.11 -0.72 -1.93
CA SER A 51 13.47 -0.16 -1.90
C SER A 51 13.56 1.37 -1.90
N CYS A 52 12.44 2.10 -2.01
CA CYS A 52 12.37 3.55 -1.92
C CYS A 52 12.19 4.03 -0.47
N ALA A 53 12.24 5.35 -0.26
CA ALA A 53 12.02 5.96 1.04
C ALA A 53 10.57 5.79 1.54
N ALA A 54 10.39 5.94 2.84
CA ALA A 54 9.09 5.86 3.49
C ALA A 54 8.29 7.16 3.34
N MET A 55 6.96 7.03 3.29
CA MET A 55 6.04 8.14 3.50
C MET A 55 5.60 8.17 4.96
N ALA A 56 5.89 9.26 5.68
CA ALA A 56 5.35 9.46 7.02
C ALA A 56 3.89 9.94 6.92
N LYS A 57 2.97 9.23 7.58
CA LYS A 57 1.54 9.53 7.54
C LYS A 57 0.94 9.54 8.95
N LYS A 58 -0.17 10.26 9.14
CA LYS A 58 -0.93 10.26 10.41
C LYS A 58 -1.98 9.15 10.46
N SER A 59 -2.53 8.81 9.29
CA SER A 59 -3.49 7.75 9.06
C SER A 59 -3.23 7.14 7.70
N TRP A 60 -3.70 5.90 7.50
CA TRP A 60 -3.60 5.23 6.22
C TRP A 60 -4.74 4.22 6.09
N PRO A 61 -5.37 4.10 4.92
CA PRO A 61 -6.44 3.13 4.72
C PRO A 61 -5.93 1.69 4.86
N LEU A 62 -6.80 0.82 5.37
CA LEU A 62 -6.54 -0.62 5.40
C LEU A 62 -7.24 -1.30 4.22
N CYS A 63 -6.61 -2.34 3.68
CA CYS A 63 -7.22 -3.21 2.71
C CYS A 63 -8.39 -3.97 3.38
N PRO A 64 -9.65 -3.83 2.90
CA PRO A 64 -10.80 -4.45 3.55
C PRO A 64 -10.72 -5.98 3.63
N THR A 65 -10.08 -6.61 2.65
CA THR A 65 -10.00 -8.08 2.55
C THR A 65 -8.88 -8.67 3.41
N PHE A 66 -7.73 -7.99 3.49
CA PHE A 66 -6.52 -8.53 4.12
C PHE A 66 -6.09 -7.82 5.41
N GLY A 67 -6.72 -6.69 5.75
CA GLY A 67 -6.37 -5.88 6.93
C GLY A 67 -4.97 -5.25 6.88
N SER A 68 -4.28 -5.31 5.75
CA SER A 68 -2.96 -4.70 5.54
C SER A 68 -3.07 -3.21 5.24
N LEU A 69 -1.98 -2.46 5.42
CA LEU A 69 -1.90 -1.08 4.92
C LEU A 69 -2.10 -1.09 3.40
N LEU A 70 -3.09 -0.34 2.91
CA LEU A 70 -3.45 -0.34 1.49
C LEU A 70 -2.22 0.05 0.65
N PHE A 71 -1.92 -0.73 -0.38
CA PHE A 71 -0.76 -0.53 -1.26
C PHE A 71 0.64 -0.56 -0.61
N ASP A 72 0.81 -0.95 0.65
CA ASP A 72 2.16 -1.09 1.21
C ASP A 72 2.96 -2.17 0.45
N ARG A 73 4.15 -1.78 -0.02
CA ARG A 73 5.05 -2.58 -0.87
C ARG A 73 4.42 -3.12 -2.15
N HIS A 74 3.40 -2.45 -2.65
CA HIS A 74 2.64 -2.91 -3.80
C HIS A 74 3.44 -2.81 -5.09
N TRP A 75 4.31 -1.82 -5.22
CA TRP A 75 5.09 -1.56 -6.43
C TRP A 75 6.58 -1.83 -6.28
N MET A 76 7.24 -1.98 -7.42
CA MET A 76 8.70 -2.08 -7.54
C MET A 76 9.17 -1.43 -8.85
N ILE A 77 10.33 -0.80 -8.81
CA ILE A 77 11.03 -0.33 -10.00
C ILE A 77 11.77 -1.50 -10.64
N VAL A 78 11.56 -1.70 -11.93
CA VAL A 78 12.24 -2.73 -12.72
C VAL A 78 13.07 -2.08 -13.83
N SER A 79 14.16 -2.75 -14.20
CA SER A 79 14.94 -2.35 -15.37
C SER A 79 14.20 -2.68 -16.67
N CYS A 80 14.70 -2.20 -17.81
CA CYS A 80 14.17 -2.56 -19.13
C CYS A 80 14.18 -4.08 -19.39
N GLY A 81 15.06 -4.83 -18.72
CA GLY A 81 15.11 -6.30 -18.79
C GLY A 81 14.09 -7.01 -17.89
N GLY A 82 13.29 -6.28 -17.12
CA GLY A 82 12.32 -6.84 -16.18
C GLY A 82 12.89 -7.19 -14.80
N ASP A 83 14.20 -7.11 -14.62
CA ASP A 83 14.83 -7.34 -13.32
C ASP A 83 14.47 -6.26 -12.30
N SER A 84 14.26 -6.67 -11.05
CA SER A 84 14.07 -5.76 -9.93
C SER A 84 15.29 -4.87 -9.70
N VAL A 85 15.10 -3.56 -9.67
CA VAL A 85 16.10 -2.63 -9.15
C VAL A 85 15.97 -2.62 -7.63
N THR A 86 17.05 -2.92 -6.93
CA THR A 86 17.06 -3.02 -5.47
C THR A 86 17.98 -1.97 -4.87
N GLN A 87 17.71 -1.58 -3.62
CA GLN A 87 18.54 -0.63 -2.88
C GLN A 87 20.02 -1.07 -2.82
N LYS A 88 20.28 -2.39 -2.70
CA LYS A 88 21.63 -2.95 -2.66
C LYS A 88 22.40 -2.71 -3.98
N ARG A 89 21.70 -2.71 -5.12
CA ARG A 89 22.29 -2.42 -6.43
C ARG A 89 22.32 -0.92 -6.74
N CYS A 90 21.34 -0.17 -6.24
CA CYS A 90 21.21 1.27 -6.45
C CYS A 90 20.77 1.95 -5.15
N SER A 91 21.73 2.45 -4.37
CA SER A 91 21.47 3.09 -3.07
C SER A 91 20.69 4.41 -3.21
N ALA A 92 20.72 5.06 -4.37
CA ALA A 92 19.95 6.27 -4.64
C ALA A 92 18.43 6.06 -4.53
N LEU A 93 17.95 4.81 -4.59
CA LEU A 93 16.52 4.51 -4.39
C LEU A 93 16.00 5.00 -3.04
N CYS A 94 16.81 4.97 -1.95
CA CYS A 94 16.35 5.47 -0.65
C CYS A 94 16.19 6.99 -0.58
N SER A 95 16.60 7.73 -1.62
CA SER A 95 16.38 9.18 -1.70
C SER A 95 15.10 9.53 -2.45
N ILE A 96 14.45 8.55 -3.10
CA ILE A 96 13.17 8.73 -3.77
C ILE A 96 12.06 8.59 -2.73
N VAL A 97 11.36 9.68 -2.45
CA VAL A 97 10.19 9.72 -1.57
C VAL A 97 8.94 9.72 -2.44
N PRO A 98 8.15 8.63 -2.45
CA PRO A 98 6.86 8.64 -3.13
C PRO A 98 5.91 9.65 -2.47
N GLU A 99 5.04 10.27 -3.25
CA GLU A 99 3.98 11.13 -2.74
C GLU A 99 2.63 10.70 -3.30
N GLU A 100 1.59 10.90 -2.51
CA GLU A 100 0.20 10.68 -2.91
C GLU A 100 -0.29 11.99 -3.51
N ASN A 101 -0.61 12.00 -4.80
CA ASN A 101 -1.28 13.15 -5.39
C ASN A 101 -2.73 13.13 -4.89
N GLU A 102 -3.13 14.11 -4.09
CA GLU A 102 -4.54 14.45 -3.98
C GLU A 102 -4.97 14.96 -5.35
N CYS A 103 -5.56 14.09 -6.17
CA CYS A 103 -6.27 14.55 -7.35
C CYS A 103 -7.35 15.52 -6.85
N LEU A 104 -7.18 16.82 -7.11
CA LEU A 104 -8.24 17.81 -6.96
C LEU A 104 -9.42 17.33 -7.81
N GLU A 105 -10.44 16.77 -7.16
CA GLU A 105 -11.75 16.62 -7.78
C GLU A 105 -12.26 18.03 -8.10
N ASN A 106 -12.15 18.42 -9.37
CA ASN A 106 -12.90 19.54 -9.96
C ASN A 106 -14.12 18.97 -10.68
#